data_AF-A0A2D6S7M9-F1
#
_entry.id   AF-A0A2D6S7M9-F1
#
_cell.length_a   1.000
_cell.length_b   1.000
_cell.length_c   1.000
_cell.angle_alpha   90.00
_cell.angle_beta   90.00
_cell.angle_gamma   90.00
#
_symmetry.space_group_name_H-M   'P 1'
#
loop_
_entity.id
_entity.type
_entity.pdbx_description
1 polymer ?
#
loop_
_entity_poly.entity_id
_entity_poly.type
_entity_poly.pdbx_seq_one_letter_code
_entity_poly.pdbx_strand_id
1 'polypeptide(L)'
;MENSQMIKKIGTTLFTLRSYTPIPLIFLVVYFAQLSWILSIVGVLVLLIGELMRIWAVGYAGGRTRTRFMSDSQVLVTSGPYAYSRNPLYLGNFLISAGICIIANVWWLMIVVPVAFFLQYLPIILSEENHLRQQCGEVYEDYLKVVPRLGFRFQAYGNRSDHYFSLSRALRSERRTFVAILLVIVLISGFSQLKTT
;
A
#
# COMPACT_ATOMS: atom_id res chain seq x y z
N MET A 1 -8.99 -28.10 1.69
CA MET A 1 -9.17 -27.47 0.35
C MET A 1 -10.12 -26.28 0.39
N GLU A 2 -11.22 -26.36 1.15
CA GLU A 2 -12.24 -25.31 1.28
C GLU A 2 -11.71 -23.95 1.80
N ASN A 3 -10.91 -23.95 2.87
CA ASN A 3 -10.33 -22.71 3.42
C ASN A 3 -9.41 -21.96 2.43
N SER A 4 -8.71 -22.70 1.56
CA SER A 4 -7.81 -22.09 0.55
C SER A 4 -8.62 -21.39 -0.56
N GLN A 5 -9.73 -22.00 -0.98
CA GLN A 5 -10.65 -21.37 -1.95
C GLN A 5 -11.36 -20.15 -1.35
N MET A 6 -11.76 -20.22 -0.08
CA MET A 6 -12.39 -19.11 0.63
C MET A 6 -11.45 -17.90 0.75
N ILE A 7 -10.20 -18.12 1.19
CA ILE A 7 -9.18 -17.05 1.29
C ILE A 7 -8.92 -16.42 -0.07
N LYS A 8 -8.79 -17.24 -1.13
CA LYS A 8 -8.59 -16.75 -2.50
C LYS A 8 -9.75 -15.86 -2.96
N LYS A 9 -11.00 -16.28 -2.70
CA LYS A 9 -12.19 -15.50 -3.05
C LYS A 9 -12.26 -14.17 -2.29
N ILE A 10 -12.03 -14.19 -0.99
CA ILE A 10 -12.02 -12.99 -0.13
C ILE A 10 -10.92 -12.03 -0.57
N GLY A 11 -9.69 -12.53 -0.75
CA GLY A 11 -8.55 -11.74 -1.19
C GLY A 11 -8.78 -11.08 -2.54
N THR A 12 -9.28 -11.83 -3.53
CA THR A 12 -9.61 -11.30 -4.86
C THR A 12 -10.70 -10.23 -4.78
N THR A 13 -11.74 -10.45 -3.97
CA THR A 13 -12.82 -9.48 -3.78
C THR A 13 -12.29 -8.19 -3.17
N LEU A 14 -11.55 -8.27 -2.06
CA LEU A 14 -10.94 -7.11 -1.41
C LEU A 14 -9.94 -6.41 -2.32
N PHE A 15 -9.20 -7.14 -3.15
CA PHE A 15 -8.29 -6.58 -4.14
C PHE A 15 -9.04 -5.73 -5.18
N THR A 16 -10.21 -6.17 -5.66
CA THR A 16 -11.02 -5.36 -6.58
C THR A 16 -11.64 -4.14 -5.91
N LEU A 17 -12.04 -4.27 -4.64
CA LEU A 17 -12.65 -3.19 -3.86
C LEU A 17 -11.63 -2.22 -3.25
N ARG A 18 -10.33 -2.51 -3.28
CA ARG A 18 -9.27 -1.77 -2.56
C ARG A 18 -9.23 -0.26 -2.82
N SER A 19 -9.74 0.19 -3.97
CA SER A 19 -9.81 1.61 -4.32
C SER A 19 -10.99 2.34 -3.68
N TYR A 20 -12.01 1.60 -3.22
CA TYR A 20 -13.23 2.13 -2.62
C TYR A 20 -13.27 1.97 -1.09
N THR A 21 -12.58 0.96 -0.54
CA THR A 21 -12.50 0.73 0.91
C THR A 21 -12.01 1.93 1.73
N PRO A 22 -11.13 2.83 1.24
CA PRO A 22 -10.70 3.99 2.03
C PRO A 22 -11.73 5.12 2.08
N ILE A 23 -12.76 5.12 1.21
CA ILE A 23 -13.68 6.25 1.05
C ILE A 23 -14.41 6.60 2.36
N PRO A 24 -15.01 5.64 3.11
CA PRO A 24 -15.64 5.96 4.39
C PRO A 24 -14.65 6.53 5.41
N LEU A 25 -13.42 6.00 5.44
CA LEU A 25 -12.37 6.52 6.32
C LEU A 25 -11.98 7.95 5.94
N ILE A 26 -11.89 8.27 4.65
CA ILE A 26 -11.63 9.64 4.17
C ILE A 26 -12.72 10.60 4.65
N PHE A 27 -14.00 10.21 4.59
CA PHE A 27 -15.08 11.05 5.12
C PHE A 27 -14.94 11.29 6.63
N LEU A 28 -14.60 10.26 7.41
CA LEU A 28 -14.34 10.40 8.84
C LEU A 28 -13.13 11.31 9.12
N VAL A 29 -12.03 11.13 8.38
CA VAL A 29 -10.83 11.97 8.47
C VAL A 29 -11.19 13.43 8.23
N VAL A 30 -11.87 13.74 7.12
CA VAL A 30 -12.26 15.11 6.76
C VAL A 30 -13.21 15.68 7.80
N TYR A 31 -14.22 14.91 8.21
CA TYR A 31 -15.23 15.37 9.15
C TYR A 31 -14.66 15.66 10.55
N PHE A 32 -13.70 14.86 11.04
CA PHE A 32 -13.12 15.03 12.38
C PHE A 32 -11.81 15.80 12.40
N ALA A 33 -11.32 16.30 11.25
CA ALA A 33 -10.03 16.97 11.16
C ALA A 33 -9.91 18.20 12.09
N GLN A 34 -8.77 18.31 12.76
CA GLN A 34 -8.38 19.41 13.65
C GLN A 34 -6.93 19.83 13.38
N LEU A 35 -6.69 20.53 12.26
CA LEU A 35 -5.34 20.80 11.75
C LEU A 35 -4.41 21.44 12.79
N SER A 36 -3.22 20.85 12.94
CA SER A 36 -2.08 21.41 13.65
C SER A 36 -0.92 21.53 12.68
N TRP A 37 -0.23 22.67 12.66
CA TRP A 37 0.85 22.91 11.70
C TRP A 37 2.02 21.92 11.89
N ILE A 38 2.37 21.60 13.14
CA ILE A 38 3.44 20.63 13.46
C ILE A 38 3.06 19.25 12.94
N LEU A 39 1.86 18.78 13.28
CA LEU A 39 1.38 17.47 12.87
C LEU A 39 1.17 17.41 11.36
N SER A 40 0.77 18.51 10.73
CA SER A 40 0.67 18.58 9.27
C SER A 40 2.02 18.36 8.60
N ILE A 41 3.10 19.00 9.10
CA ILE A 41 4.45 18.79 8.57
C ILE A 41 4.89 17.34 8.76
N VAL A 42 4.74 16.79 9.99
CA VAL A 42 5.10 15.41 10.30
C VAL A 42 4.32 14.43 9.42
N GLY A 43 3.02 14.61 9.30
CA GLY A 43 2.15 13.75 8.50
C GLY A 43 2.44 13.83 7.01
N VAL A 44 2.78 15.02 6.48
CA VAL A 44 3.26 15.17 5.10
C VAL A 44 4.57 14.41 4.89
N LEU A 45 5.53 14.49 5.80
CA LEU A 45 6.79 13.74 5.69
C LEU A 45 6.54 12.22 5.69
N VAL A 46 5.70 11.72 6.59
CA VAL A 46 5.33 10.29 6.66
C VAL A 46 4.64 9.84 5.37
N LEU A 47 3.71 10.65 4.87
CA LEU A 47 3.00 10.39 3.62
C LEU A 47 3.95 10.34 2.43
N LEU A 48 4.90 11.30 2.34
CA LEU A 48 5.90 11.35 1.27
C LEU A 48 6.81 10.13 1.29
N ILE A 49 7.25 9.66 2.46
CA ILE A 49 8.01 8.42 2.59
C ILE A 49 7.20 7.23 2.05
N GLY A 50 5.92 7.15 2.40
CA GLY A 50 5.01 6.13 1.89
C GLY A 50 4.87 6.16 0.37
N GLU A 51 4.74 7.36 -0.21
CA GLU A 51 4.60 7.53 -1.65
C GLU A 51 5.90 7.21 -2.41
N LEU A 52 7.06 7.64 -1.89
CA LEU A 52 8.37 7.27 -2.45
C LEU A 52 8.57 5.76 -2.43
N MET A 53 8.15 5.08 -1.35
CA MET A 53 8.19 3.64 -1.26
C MET A 53 7.32 2.95 -2.33
N ARG A 54 6.15 3.52 -2.65
CA ARG A 54 5.28 3.00 -3.72
C ARG A 54 5.85 3.26 -5.11
N ILE A 55 6.40 4.45 -5.36
CA ILE A 55 7.10 4.77 -6.62
C ILE A 55 8.25 3.78 -6.83
N TRP A 56 9.03 3.51 -5.77
CA TRP A 56 10.12 2.54 -5.83
C TRP A 56 9.59 1.13 -6.15
N ALA A 57 8.54 0.66 -5.47
CA ALA A 57 7.96 -0.66 -5.69
C ALA A 57 7.39 -0.82 -7.10
N VAL A 58 6.54 0.11 -7.53
CA VAL A 58 5.89 0.04 -8.84
C VAL A 58 6.89 0.24 -9.98
N GLY A 59 7.98 0.98 -9.75
CA GLY A 59 9.07 1.10 -10.71
C GLY A 59 9.74 -0.24 -11.06
N TYR A 60 9.78 -1.19 -10.12
CA TYR A 60 10.31 -2.55 -10.34
C TYR A 60 9.23 -3.53 -10.80
N ALA A 61 8.07 -3.55 -10.12
CA ALA A 61 7.00 -4.49 -10.45
C ALA A 61 6.23 -4.14 -11.74
N GLY A 62 6.36 -2.90 -12.21
CA GLY A 62 5.60 -2.36 -13.32
C GLY A 62 4.12 -2.12 -12.98
N GLY A 63 3.39 -1.53 -13.94
CA GLY A 63 1.97 -1.18 -13.77
C GLY A 63 1.01 -2.38 -13.67
N ARG A 64 1.51 -3.63 -13.76
CA ARG A 64 0.71 -4.86 -13.66
C ARG A 64 0.21 -5.13 -12.24
N THR A 65 0.79 -4.50 -11.22
CA THR A 65 0.26 -4.51 -9.84
C THR A 65 -1.10 -3.80 -9.70
N ARG A 66 -1.48 -2.97 -10.70
CA ARG A 66 -2.73 -2.19 -10.72
C ARG A 66 -3.85 -2.78 -11.58
N THR A 67 -3.63 -3.87 -12.30
CA THR A 67 -4.75 -4.55 -12.99
C THR A 67 -5.76 -5.00 -11.93
N ARG A 68 -7.07 -4.83 -12.20
CA ARG A 68 -8.15 -5.29 -11.29
C ARG A 68 -8.18 -6.81 -11.12
N PHE A 69 -7.48 -7.52 -12.00
CA PHE A 69 -7.35 -8.97 -11.99
C PHE A 69 -5.91 -9.34 -11.65
N MET A 70 -5.75 -10.36 -10.81
CA MET A 70 -4.47 -11.06 -10.68
C MET A 70 -4.14 -11.66 -12.05
N SER A 71 -3.08 -11.16 -12.70
CA SER A 71 -2.67 -11.69 -13.99
C SER A 71 -1.89 -12.99 -13.77
N ASP A 72 -2.19 -14.04 -14.53
CA ASP A 72 -1.46 -15.32 -14.52
C ASP A 72 0.02 -15.19 -14.97
N SER A 73 0.49 -13.99 -15.30
CA SER A 73 1.86 -13.67 -15.70
C SER A 73 2.63 -12.86 -14.64
N GLN A 74 2.28 -12.97 -13.35
CA GLN A 74 3.06 -12.32 -12.28
C GLN A 74 4.40 -13.02 -12.12
N VAL A 75 5.41 -12.55 -12.85
CA VAL A 75 6.79 -12.95 -12.63
C VAL A 75 7.21 -12.46 -11.24
N LEU A 76 7.82 -13.33 -10.43
CA LEU A 76 8.30 -12.99 -9.11
C LEU A 76 9.33 -11.86 -9.18
N VAL A 77 9.03 -10.74 -8.52
CA VAL A 77 9.93 -9.59 -8.40
C VAL A 77 10.63 -9.66 -7.06
N THR A 78 11.94 -9.86 -7.06
CA THR A 78 12.78 -9.88 -5.85
C THR A 78 13.79 -8.72 -5.82
N SER A 79 13.67 -7.78 -6.75
CA SER A 79 14.59 -6.64 -6.92
C SER A 79 14.01 -5.33 -6.36
N GLY A 80 14.89 -4.36 -6.10
CA GLY A 80 14.50 -3.08 -5.52
C GLY A 80 13.92 -3.25 -4.11
N PRO A 81 12.76 -2.65 -3.78
CA PRO A 81 12.20 -2.75 -2.43
C PRO A 81 11.71 -4.16 -2.10
N TYR A 82 11.42 -4.98 -3.12
CA TYR A 82 11.03 -6.37 -2.93
C TYR A 82 12.18 -7.23 -2.36
N ALA A 83 13.43 -6.77 -2.45
CA ALA A 83 14.55 -7.44 -1.79
C ALA A 83 14.52 -7.29 -0.26
N TYR A 84 13.75 -6.34 0.28
CA TYR A 84 13.72 -6.01 1.72
C TYR A 84 12.38 -6.30 2.38
N SER A 85 11.29 -6.30 1.60
CA SER A 85 9.93 -6.58 2.03
C SER A 85 9.19 -7.27 0.91
N ARG A 86 8.36 -8.28 1.17
CA ARG A 86 7.55 -8.91 0.11
C ARG A 86 6.45 -8.02 -0.41
N ASN A 87 5.93 -7.14 0.45
CA ASN A 87 4.75 -6.34 0.16
C ASN A 87 5.00 -4.83 0.34
N PRO A 88 6.02 -4.26 -0.33
CA PRO A 88 6.43 -2.89 -0.09
C PRO A 88 5.37 -1.88 -0.53
N LEU A 89 4.57 -2.22 -1.56
CA LEU A 89 3.48 -1.36 -2.02
C LEU A 89 2.42 -1.16 -0.92
N TYR A 90 2.06 -2.23 -0.20
CA TYR A 90 1.10 -2.15 0.91
C TYR A 90 1.67 -1.40 2.11
N LEU A 91 2.97 -1.57 2.41
CA LEU A 91 3.60 -0.76 3.46
C LEU A 91 3.60 0.73 3.11
N GLY A 92 3.82 1.09 1.85
CA GLY A 92 3.65 2.47 1.40
C GLY A 92 2.22 2.98 1.50
N ASN A 93 1.21 2.15 1.19
CA ASN A 93 -0.21 2.51 1.40
C ASN A 93 -0.50 2.77 2.89
N PHE A 94 0.06 1.95 3.79
CA PHE A 94 -0.08 2.14 5.23
C PHE A 94 0.51 3.49 5.68
N LEU A 95 1.72 3.82 5.21
CA LEU A 95 2.38 5.09 5.53
C LEU A 95 1.60 6.30 5.00
N ILE A 96 1.04 6.23 3.79
CA ILE A 96 0.18 7.30 3.26
C ILE A 96 -1.06 7.50 4.15
N SER A 97 -1.76 6.43 4.49
CA SER A 97 -2.94 6.51 5.37
C SER A 97 -2.58 7.04 6.76
N ALA A 98 -1.45 6.61 7.34
CA ALA A 98 -0.96 7.10 8.61
C ALA A 98 -0.62 8.60 8.53
N GLY A 99 0.07 9.04 7.48
CA GLY A 99 0.38 10.45 7.23
C GLY A 99 -0.88 11.31 7.14
N ILE A 100 -1.91 10.85 6.44
CA ILE A 100 -3.22 11.53 6.36
C ILE A 100 -3.87 11.65 7.75
N CYS A 101 -3.85 10.59 8.56
CA CYS A 101 -4.40 10.65 9.93
C CYS A 101 -3.63 11.60 10.85
N ILE A 102 -2.30 11.67 10.71
CA ILE A 102 -1.46 12.61 11.44
C ILE A 102 -1.79 14.05 11.01
N ILE A 103 -1.91 14.32 9.70
CA ILE A 103 -2.32 15.65 9.18
C ILE A 103 -3.66 16.06 9.76
N ALA A 104 -4.64 15.15 9.76
CA ALA A 104 -5.97 15.42 10.29
C ALA A 104 -6.01 15.56 11.81
N ASN A 105 -4.95 15.16 12.53
CA ASN A 105 -4.86 15.23 13.99
C ASN A 105 -6.03 14.53 14.70
N VAL A 106 -6.36 13.32 14.23
CA VAL A 106 -7.47 12.52 14.78
C VAL A 106 -6.91 11.27 15.45
N TRP A 107 -6.62 11.37 16.74
CA TRP A 107 -5.88 10.34 17.49
C TRP A 107 -6.52 8.95 17.46
N TRP A 108 -7.85 8.85 17.52
CA TRP A 108 -8.53 7.55 17.48
C TRP A 108 -8.39 6.84 16.11
N LEU A 109 -8.19 7.61 15.02
CA LEU A 109 -7.93 7.03 13.71
C LEU A 109 -6.55 6.36 13.62
N MET A 110 -5.62 6.69 14.52
CA MET A 110 -4.32 6.01 14.62
C MET A 110 -4.45 4.53 15.00
N ILE A 111 -5.57 4.12 15.60
CA ILE A 111 -5.89 2.71 15.91
C ILE A 111 -6.72 2.09 14.79
N VAL A 112 -7.72 2.84 14.29
CA VAL A 112 -8.64 2.35 13.26
C VAL A 112 -7.92 2.06 11.95
N VAL A 113 -6.96 2.91 11.53
CA VAL A 113 -6.23 2.72 10.27
C VAL A 113 -5.39 1.45 10.25
N PRO A 114 -4.56 1.12 11.26
CA PRO A 114 -3.88 -0.17 11.32
C PRO A 114 -4.84 -1.36 11.26
N VAL A 115 -5.94 -1.32 12.02
CA VAL A 115 -6.92 -2.42 12.02
C VAL A 115 -7.55 -2.58 10.64
N ALA A 116 -8.04 -1.49 10.03
CA ALA A 116 -8.60 -1.51 8.69
C ALA A 116 -7.57 -1.98 7.64
N PHE A 117 -6.31 -1.56 7.79
CA PHE A 117 -5.20 -2.00 6.94
C PHE A 117 -5.02 -3.51 7.01
N PHE A 118 -4.90 -4.11 8.20
CA PHE A 118 -4.71 -5.55 8.33
C PHE A 118 -5.93 -6.34 7.84
N LEU A 119 -7.15 -5.87 8.15
CA LEU A 119 -8.38 -6.51 7.67
C LEU A 119 -8.47 -6.52 6.13
N GLN A 120 -8.04 -5.45 5.48
CA GLN A 120 -8.06 -5.36 4.02
C GLN A 120 -6.90 -6.11 3.37
N TYR A 121 -5.67 -5.83 3.80
CA TYR A 121 -4.48 -6.26 3.06
C TYR A 121 -3.98 -7.64 3.44
N LEU A 122 -4.23 -8.14 4.66
CA LEU A 122 -3.76 -9.47 5.03
C LEU A 122 -4.40 -10.57 4.15
N PRO A 123 -5.72 -10.58 3.88
CA PRO A 123 -6.31 -11.56 2.96
C PRO A 123 -5.83 -11.40 1.52
N ILE A 124 -5.60 -10.16 1.07
CA ILE A 124 -5.05 -9.89 -0.27
C ILE A 124 -3.65 -10.50 -0.38
N ILE A 125 -2.78 -10.19 0.58
CA ILE A 125 -1.40 -10.71 0.62
C ILE A 125 -1.42 -12.24 0.64
N LEU A 126 -2.23 -12.87 1.49
CA LEU A 126 -2.32 -14.32 1.56
C LEU A 126 -2.76 -14.95 0.22
N SER A 127 -3.70 -14.31 -0.47
CA SER A 127 -4.12 -14.75 -1.81
C SER A 127 -3.00 -14.59 -2.84
N GLU A 128 -2.26 -13.48 -2.83
CA GLU A 128 -1.11 -13.23 -3.71
C GLU A 128 0.04 -14.22 -3.43
N GLU A 129 0.37 -14.47 -2.16
CA GLU A 129 1.39 -15.43 -1.77
C GLU A 129 1.04 -16.85 -2.21
N ASN A 130 -0.23 -17.27 -2.08
CA ASN A 130 -0.68 -18.58 -2.54
C ASN A 130 -0.59 -18.71 -4.06
N HIS A 131 -0.87 -17.65 -4.81
CA HIS A 131 -0.73 -17.64 -6.25
C HIS A 131 0.74 -17.73 -6.69
N LEU A 132 1.62 -16.94 -6.06
CA LEU A 132 3.06 -16.96 -6.32
C LEU A 132 3.69 -18.31 -5.98
N ARG A 133 3.25 -18.96 -4.88
CA ARG A 133 3.64 -20.34 -4.55
C ARG A 133 3.30 -21.32 -5.66
N GLN A 134 2.09 -21.22 -6.22
CA GLN A 134 1.64 -22.12 -7.29
C GLN A 134 2.40 -21.89 -8.60
N GLN A 135 2.77 -20.64 -8.91
CA GLN A 135 3.45 -20.30 -10.16
C GLN A 135 4.97 -20.48 -10.11
N CYS A 136 5.61 -20.10 -9.00
CA CYS A 136 7.07 -20.00 -8.89
C CYS A 136 7.69 -21.14 -8.06
N GLY A 137 6.88 -21.93 -7.36
CA GLY A 137 7.32 -23.11 -6.61
C GLY A 137 8.46 -22.81 -5.63
N GLU A 138 9.53 -23.60 -5.72
CA GLU A 138 10.68 -23.58 -4.81
C GLU A 138 11.39 -22.22 -4.76
N VAL A 139 11.50 -21.52 -5.89
CA VAL A 139 12.13 -20.19 -5.96
C VAL A 139 11.43 -19.20 -5.03
N TYR A 140 10.09 -19.31 -4.92
CA TYR A 140 9.34 -18.46 -4.02
C TYR A 140 9.47 -18.88 -2.56
N GLU A 141 9.52 -20.18 -2.28
CA GLU A 141 9.76 -20.67 -0.91
C GLU A 141 11.12 -20.22 -0.35
N ASP A 142 12.17 -20.20 -1.16
CA ASP A 142 13.46 -19.67 -0.74
C ASP A 142 13.44 -18.17 -0.48
N TYR A 143 12.64 -17.43 -1.24
CA TYR A 143 12.41 -16.02 -1.00
C TYR A 143 11.62 -15.78 0.30
N LEU A 144 10.60 -16.59 0.58
CA LEU A 144 9.78 -16.52 1.80
C LEU A 144 10.58 -16.70 3.09
N LYS A 145 11.59 -17.58 3.08
CA LYS A 145 12.48 -17.85 4.24
C LYS A 145 13.31 -16.64 4.65
N VAL A 146 13.61 -15.75 3.71
CA VAL A 146 14.63 -14.70 3.87
C VAL A 146 14.01 -13.32 3.99
N VAL A 147 12.90 -13.06 3.27
CA VAL A 147 12.26 -11.75 3.19
C VAL A 147 10.95 -11.74 3.97
N PRO A 148 10.75 -10.79 4.90
CA PRO A 148 9.53 -10.73 5.69
C PRO A 148 8.31 -10.34 4.85
N ARG A 149 7.12 -10.77 5.27
CA ARG A 149 5.85 -10.44 4.60
C ARG A 149 5.58 -8.93 4.61
N LEU A 150 5.68 -8.34 5.80
CA LEU A 150 5.53 -6.92 6.09
C LEU A 150 6.74 -6.48 6.94
N GLY A 151 7.08 -5.20 6.88
CA GLY A 151 8.29 -4.64 7.51
C GLY A 151 9.46 -4.52 6.55
N PHE A 152 10.64 -4.25 7.09
CA PHE A 152 11.87 -4.07 6.32
C PHE A 152 13.01 -4.86 6.93
N ARG A 153 13.70 -5.60 6.07
CA ARG A 153 15.02 -6.15 6.37
C ARG A 153 16.09 -5.10 6.04
N PHE A 154 17.22 -5.11 6.76
CA PHE A 154 18.35 -4.21 6.49
C PHE A 154 19.27 -4.69 5.35
N GLN A 155 19.31 -6.00 5.12
CA GLN A 155 20.10 -6.61 4.06
C GLN A 155 19.19 -7.07 2.92
N ALA A 156 19.56 -6.75 1.68
CA ALA A 156 18.80 -7.17 0.51
C ALA A 156 18.87 -8.69 0.30
N TYR A 157 17.80 -9.26 -0.24
CA TYR A 157 17.79 -10.62 -0.77
C TYR A 157 18.85 -10.80 -1.87
N GLY A 158 19.57 -11.92 -1.83
CA GLY A 158 20.71 -12.20 -2.72
C GLY A 158 20.30 -12.56 -4.14
N ASN A 159 19.27 -13.39 -4.31
CA ASN A 159 18.81 -13.86 -5.63
C ASN A 159 17.82 -12.87 -6.24
N ARG A 160 18.37 -11.80 -6.83
CA ARG A 160 17.58 -10.72 -7.45
C ARG A 160 17.09 -11.11 -8.84
N SER A 161 15.81 -10.85 -9.10
CA SER A 161 15.18 -11.02 -10.41
C SER A 161 15.69 -9.99 -11.43
N ASP A 162 15.64 -10.31 -12.72
CA ASP A 162 16.06 -9.42 -13.82
C ASP A 162 15.01 -8.33 -14.14
N HIS A 163 14.61 -7.56 -13.11
CA HIS A 163 13.68 -6.45 -13.23
C HIS A 163 14.40 -5.13 -12.98
N TYR A 164 14.35 -4.23 -13.95
CA TYR A 164 14.96 -2.91 -13.88
C TYR A 164 13.95 -1.84 -13.50
N PHE A 165 14.42 -0.87 -12.71
CA PHE A 165 13.64 0.29 -12.32
C PHE A 165 13.24 1.12 -13.55
N SER A 166 11.98 1.54 -13.60
CA SER A 166 11.48 2.42 -14.64
C SER A 166 10.64 3.55 -14.07
N LEU A 167 11.24 4.74 -14.04
CA LEU A 167 10.62 5.93 -13.49
C LEU A 167 9.36 6.34 -14.26
N SER A 168 9.39 6.29 -15.59
CA SER A 168 8.25 6.65 -16.44
C SER A 168 7.03 5.76 -16.18
N ARG A 169 7.26 4.45 -15.96
CA ARG A 169 6.20 3.51 -15.57
C ARG A 169 5.67 3.82 -14.18
N ALA A 170 6.57 4.03 -13.21
CA ALA A 170 6.20 4.35 -11.83
C ALA A 170 5.33 5.62 -11.76
N LEU A 171 5.78 6.73 -12.34
CA LEU A 171 5.03 7.99 -12.31
C LEU A 171 3.69 7.89 -13.04
N ARG A 172 3.63 7.16 -14.17
CA ARG A 172 2.37 6.95 -14.91
C ARG A 172 1.36 6.17 -14.07
N SER A 173 1.79 5.12 -13.39
CA SER A 173 0.91 4.40 -12.47
C SER A 173 0.49 5.28 -11.29
N GLU A 174 1.38 6.11 -10.76
CA GLU A 174 1.12 6.87 -9.52
C GLU A 174 0.24 8.11 -9.67
N ARG A 175 -0.05 8.55 -10.91
CA ARG A 175 -0.95 9.70 -11.17
C ARG A 175 -2.24 9.68 -10.36
N ARG A 176 -2.92 8.52 -10.28
CA ARG A 176 -4.19 8.41 -9.53
C ARG A 176 -3.99 8.60 -8.03
N THR A 177 -2.87 8.12 -7.49
CA THR A 177 -2.59 8.25 -6.06
C THR A 177 -2.24 9.70 -5.72
N PHE A 178 -1.43 10.37 -6.55
CA PHE A 178 -1.15 11.79 -6.38
C PHE A 178 -2.43 12.65 -6.39
N VAL A 179 -3.33 12.40 -7.35
CA VAL A 179 -4.63 13.08 -7.41
C VAL A 179 -5.44 12.81 -6.15
N ALA A 180 -5.51 11.56 -5.69
CA ALA A 180 -6.25 11.22 -4.48
C ALA A 180 -5.67 11.89 -3.22
N ILE A 181 -4.34 11.87 -3.04
CA ILE A 181 -3.64 12.55 -1.94
C ILE A 181 -3.95 14.04 -1.96
N LEU A 182 -3.79 14.68 -3.12
CA LEU A 182 -4.04 16.12 -3.27
C LEU A 182 -5.49 16.46 -2.93
N LEU A 183 -6.44 15.70 -3.47
CA LEU A 183 -7.87 15.90 -3.18
C LEU A 183 -8.16 15.76 -1.68
N VAL A 184 -7.61 14.74 -1.00
CA VAL A 184 -7.83 14.55 0.43
C VAL A 184 -7.22 15.70 1.24
N ILE A 185 -6.02 16.15 0.92
CA ILE A 185 -5.39 17.30 1.59
C ILE A 185 -6.25 18.56 1.40
N VAL A 186 -6.69 18.84 0.17
CA VAL A 186 -7.57 19.99 -0.12
C VAL A 186 -8.89 19.90 0.65
N LEU A 187 -9.51 18.72 0.72
CA LEU A 187 -10.74 18.52 1.48
C LEU A 187 -10.55 18.74 2.98
N ILE A 188 -9.46 18.21 3.56
CA ILE A 188 -9.14 18.42 4.98
C ILE A 188 -8.92 19.91 5.26
N SER A 189 -8.11 20.59 4.44
CA SER A 189 -7.82 22.02 4.60
C SER A 189 -9.05 22.90 4.43
N GLY A 190 -9.85 22.68 3.37
CA GLY A 190 -11.04 23.47 3.08
C GLY A 190 -12.13 23.27 4.14
N PHE A 191 -12.40 22.03 4.53
CA PHE A 191 -13.43 21.76 5.54
C PHE A 191 -13.05 22.26 6.93
N SER A 192 -11.76 22.21 7.28
CA SER A 192 -11.29 22.77 8.55
C SER A 192 -11.44 24.29 8.62
N GLN A 193 -11.25 25.02 7.51
CA GLN A 193 -11.45 26.48 7.47
C GLN A 193 -12.91 26.88 7.66
N LEU A 194 -13.85 26.10 7.10
CA LEU A 194 -15.28 26.31 7.26
C LEU A 194 -15.77 26.13 8.70
N LYS A 195 -15.08 25.32 9.52
CA LYS A 195 -15.41 25.14 10.94
C LYS A 195 -14.91 26.25 11.85
N THR A 196 -13.85 26.94 11.42
CA THR A 196 -13.23 28.03 12.19
C THR A 196 -13.84 29.39 11.88
N THR A 197 -14.72 29.47 10.88
CA THR A 197 -15.48 30.66 10.49
C THR A 197 -16.89 30.58 11.08
#